data_AF-A0A7S0SAX2-F1
#
_entry.id   AF-A0A7S0SAX2-F1
#
_cell.length_a   1.000
_cell.length_b   1.000
_cell.length_c   1.000
_cell.angle_alpha   90.00
_cell.angle_beta   90.00
_cell.angle_gamma   90.00
#
_symmetry.space_group_name_H-M   'P 1'
#
loop_
_entity.id
_entity.type
_entity.pdbx_description
1 polymer ?
#
loop_
_entity_poly.entity_id
_entity_poly.type
_entity_poly.pdbx_seq_one_letter_code
_entity_poly.pdbx_strand_id
1 'polypeptide(L)'
;TDRPATSGGECGSPSSSADQPTASSGDDVHVVPPMTSAGYGYGGRIDAMRRDEFSRLEGADGGVAYVDHAGAPPYSETLVRECMTALTATLLGNPHSTHDAAAATAGAVEAARGATLEHFNAPLGEFEVVFTSGATG
;
A
#
# COMPACT_ATOMS: atom_id res chain seq x y z
N THR A 1 -35.82 39.00 -52.10
CA THR A 1 -34.63 39.17 -52.95
C THR A 1 -33.49 38.44 -52.26
N ASP A 2 -32.77 37.51 -52.82
CA ASP A 2 -32.82 36.77 -54.08
C ASP A 2 -31.90 35.55 -53.82
N ARG A 3 -32.30 34.35 -54.25
CA ARG A 3 -31.37 33.19 -54.32
C ARG A 3 -30.82 33.17 -55.74
N PRO A 4 -29.54 32.82 -55.92
CA PRO A 4 -29.26 31.58 -56.69
C PRO A 4 -28.12 30.77 -56.05
N ALA A 5 -28.25 29.46 -55.87
CA ALA A 5 -28.19 28.37 -56.85
C ALA A 5 -26.79 27.75 -56.89
N THR A 6 -26.66 26.59 -56.24
CA THR A 6 -25.59 25.61 -56.48
C THR A 6 -26.24 24.37 -57.08
N SER A 7 -26.04 24.16 -58.38
CA SER A 7 -26.11 22.85 -59.05
C SER A 7 -25.08 21.92 -58.40
N GLY A 8 -25.36 20.67 -58.04
CA GLY A 8 -25.94 19.62 -58.86
C GLY A 8 -24.82 18.60 -59.13
N GLY A 9 -24.90 17.43 -58.51
CA GLY A 9 -23.92 16.34 -58.68
C GLY A 9 -24.28 15.16 -57.77
N GLU A 10 -24.82 14.13 -58.39
CA GLU A 10 -25.56 13.00 -57.81
C GLU A 10 -24.70 12.09 -56.90
N CYS A 11 -25.28 11.65 -55.79
CA CYS A 11 -24.77 10.54 -54.99
C CYS A 11 -25.76 9.38 -55.09
N GLY A 12 -25.37 8.33 -55.81
CA GLY A 12 -26.17 7.13 -55.99
C GLY A 12 -26.36 6.34 -54.70
N SER A 13 -27.46 5.61 -54.65
CA SER A 13 -27.71 4.49 -53.72
C SER A 13 -28.48 3.43 -54.52
N PRO A 14 -28.59 2.15 -54.10
CA PRO A 14 -27.82 1.37 -53.12
C PRO A 14 -27.35 0.01 -53.69
N SER A 15 -26.41 -0.68 -53.04
CA SER A 15 -26.32 -2.14 -53.20
C SER A 15 -26.09 -2.79 -51.83
N SER A 16 -27.07 -3.60 -51.46
CA SER A 16 -27.14 -4.40 -50.25
C SER A 16 -26.10 -5.53 -50.24
N SER A 17 -25.34 -5.63 -49.17
CA SER A 17 -25.00 -6.92 -48.58
C SER A 17 -24.88 -6.71 -47.08
N ALA A 18 -25.87 -7.21 -46.34
CA ALA A 18 -25.83 -7.29 -44.90
C ALA A 18 -24.67 -8.23 -44.53
N ASP A 19 -23.61 -7.67 -43.95
CA ASP A 19 -22.55 -8.46 -43.33
C ASP A 19 -23.07 -8.87 -41.95
N GLN A 20 -23.33 -10.17 -41.79
CA GLN A 20 -23.77 -10.73 -40.51
C GLN A 20 -22.61 -10.65 -39.50
N PRO A 21 -22.86 -10.30 -38.23
CA PRO A 21 -21.83 -10.40 -37.22
C PRO A 21 -21.62 -11.88 -36.89
N THR A 22 -20.49 -12.44 -37.34
CA THR A 22 -20.03 -13.73 -36.84
C THR A 22 -19.57 -13.54 -35.39
N ALA A 23 -20.36 -14.05 -34.44
CA ALA A 23 -19.94 -14.15 -33.05
C ALA A 23 -18.75 -15.11 -32.96
N SER A 24 -17.52 -14.59 -32.86
CA SER A 24 -16.39 -15.37 -32.39
C SER A 24 -16.46 -15.42 -30.87
N SER A 25 -17.07 -16.50 -30.38
CA SER A 25 -16.98 -16.94 -29.00
C SER A 25 -15.54 -17.31 -28.68
N GLY A 26 -14.90 -16.48 -27.87
CA GLY A 26 -13.65 -16.76 -27.20
C GLY A 26 -13.45 -15.65 -26.19
N ASP A 27 -13.47 -15.99 -24.91
CA ASP A 27 -13.05 -15.07 -23.86
C ASP A 27 -11.57 -14.73 -24.12
N ASP A 28 -11.32 -13.66 -24.88
CA ASP A 28 -10.01 -13.04 -24.96
C ASP A 28 -9.70 -12.48 -23.58
N VAL A 29 -9.14 -13.35 -22.73
CA VAL A 29 -8.43 -12.92 -21.54
C VAL A 29 -7.32 -12.02 -22.06
N HIS A 30 -7.53 -10.71 -21.98
CA HIS A 30 -6.48 -9.75 -22.18
C HIS A 30 -5.45 -9.99 -21.09
N VAL A 31 -4.47 -10.85 -21.38
CA VAL A 31 -3.30 -11.08 -20.54
C VAL A 31 -2.55 -9.77 -20.55
N VAL A 32 -2.75 -8.97 -19.50
CA VAL A 32 -2.00 -7.75 -19.31
C VAL A 32 -0.54 -8.19 -19.16
N PRO A 33 0.37 -7.82 -20.08
CA PRO A 33 1.79 -8.14 -19.91
C PRO A 33 2.25 -7.55 -18.57
N PRO A 34 3.25 -8.17 -17.89
CA PRO A 34 3.78 -7.61 -16.66
C PRO A 34 4.20 -6.17 -16.94
N MET A 35 3.51 -5.22 -16.32
CA MET A 35 3.77 -3.81 -16.52
C MET A 35 5.22 -3.56 -16.09
N THR A 36 6.07 -3.25 -17.06
CA THR A 36 7.48 -2.99 -16.79
C THR A 36 7.58 -1.81 -15.83
N SER A 37 8.36 -2.00 -14.77
CA SER A 37 8.56 -1.19 -13.56
C SER A 37 8.85 0.31 -13.71
N ALA A 38 8.86 0.87 -14.92
CA ALA A 38 9.30 2.24 -15.18
C ALA A 38 8.37 3.33 -14.61
N GLY A 39 7.14 2.99 -14.20
CA GLY A 39 6.19 3.96 -13.61
C GLY A 39 5.25 3.43 -12.51
N TYR A 40 5.00 2.12 -12.46
CA TYR A 40 4.19 1.51 -11.40
C TYR A 40 4.97 1.40 -10.08
N GLY A 41 4.27 1.25 -8.95
CA GLY A 41 4.92 0.97 -7.66
C GLY A 41 5.79 2.11 -7.11
N TYR A 42 5.51 3.37 -7.48
CA TYR A 42 6.30 4.54 -7.10
C TYR A 42 7.78 4.42 -7.56
N GLY A 43 7.98 4.07 -8.84
CA GLY A 43 9.33 3.87 -9.40
C GLY A 43 10.02 2.62 -8.86
N GLY A 44 9.26 1.54 -8.64
CA GLY A 44 9.77 0.29 -8.07
C GLY A 44 10.06 0.32 -6.57
N ARG A 45 9.76 1.43 -5.87
CA ARG A 45 9.97 1.53 -4.41
C ARG A 45 9.11 0.51 -3.66
N ILE A 46 7.88 0.26 -4.10
CA ILE A 46 7.02 -0.77 -3.49
C ILE A 46 7.63 -2.16 -3.66
N ASP A 47 8.15 -2.48 -4.84
CA ASP A 47 8.76 -3.78 -5.11
C ASP A 47 10.04 -3.99 -4.28
N ALA A 48 10.83 -2.93 -4.09
CA ALA A 48 11.97 -2.94 -3.17
C ALA A 48 11.52 -3.17 -1.72
N MET A 49 10.55 -2.40 -1.22
CA MET A 49 10.03 -2.58 0.16
C MET A 49 9.44 -3.98 0.36
N ARG A 50 8.70 -4.51 -0.62
CA ARG A 50 8.12 -5.85 -0.54
C ARG A 50 9.20 -6.93 -0.43
N ARG A 51 10.24 -6.83 -1.25
CA ARG A 51 11.37 -7.77 -1.24
C ARG A 51 12.21 -7.67 0.04
N ASP A 52 12.49 -6.46 0.51
CA ASP A 52 13.44 -6.24 1.60
C ASP A 52 12.79 -6.37 2.99
N GLU A 53 11.51 -5.98 3.13
CA GLU A 53 10.82 -5.94 4.43
C GLU A 53 9.72 -6.99 4.59
N PHE A 54 9.25 -7.57 3.47
CA PHE A 54 8.13 -8.50 3.45
C PHE A 54 8.40 -9.72 2.58
N SER A 55 9.64 -10.23 2.56
CA SER A 55 10.09 -11.34 1.69
C SER A 55 9.23 -12.60 1.80
N ARG A 56 8.59 -12.82 2.96
CA ARG A 56 7.61 -13.90 3.20
C ARG A 56 6.41 -13.87 2.25
N LEU A 57 6.10 -12.72 1.65
CA LEU A 57 5.05 -12.56 0.65
C LEU A 57 5.52 -12.92 -0.77
N GLU A 58 6.81 -13.15 -1.01
CA GLU A 58 7.33 -13.58 -2.32
C GLU A 58 7.11 -15.09 -2.57
N GLY A 59 7.12 -15.92 -1.52
CA GLY A 59 6.85 -17.36 -1.62
C GLY A 59 7.81 -18.12 -2.56
N ALA A 60 7.66 -19.45 -2.63
CA ALA A 60 8.40 -20.28 -3.60
C ALA A 60 7.67 -20.45 -4.95
N ASP A 61 6.34 -20.35 -4.94
CA ASP A 61 5.45 -20.68 -6.06
C ASP A 61 4.69 -19.46 -6.61
N GLY A 62 5.37 -18.33 -6.76
CA GLY A 62 4.84 -17.16 -7.49
C GLY A 62 4.18 -16.06 -6.65
N GLY A 63 4.54 -15.90 -5.37
CA GLY A 63 4.03 -14.81 -4.52
C GLY A 63 2.72 -15.12 -3.81
N VAL A 64 2.53 -14.47 -2.66
CA VAL A 64 1.25 -14.43 -1.92
C VAL A 64 0.63 -13.04 -2.06
N ALA A 65 -0.59 -12.99 -2.59
CA ALA A 65 -1.40 -11.78 -2.56
C ALA A 65 -2.12 -11.68 -1.20
N TYR A 66 -1.53 -10.94 -0.26
CA TYR A 66 -2.13 -10.71 1.05
C TYR A 66 -3.17 -9.58 0.96
N VAL A 67 -4.45 -9.91 1.13
CA VAL A 67 -5.58 -8.97 1.00
C VAL A 67 -6.37 -8.79 2.31
N ASP A 68 -5.72 -9.03 3.44
CA ASP A 68 -6.32 -8.93 4.79
C ASP A 68 -5.66 -7.82 5.65
N HIS A 69 -5.16 -6.77 5.00
CA HIS A 69 -4.49 -5.64 5.67
C HIS A 69 -5.40 -4.87 6.64
N ALA A 70 -6.71 -4.90 6.45
CA ALA A 70 -7.68 -4.25 7.33
C ALA A 70 -7.85 -5.01 8.67
N GLY A 71 -7.65 -6.33 8.67
CA GLY A 71 -7.68 -7.15 9.87
C GLY A 71 -6.37 -7.08 10.64
N ALA A 72 -5.25 -7.38 9.96
CA ALA A 72 -3.92 -7.31 10.58
C ALA A 72 -2.83 -7.14 9.50
N PRO A 73 -2.19 -5.96 9.37
CA PRO A 73 -1.08 -5.84 8.43
C PRO A 73 0.11 -6.71 8.87
N PRO A 74 0.87 -7.30 7.92
CA PRO A 74 2.09 -8.02 8.26
C PRO A 74 3.12 -7.05 8.87
N TYR A 75 3.90 -7.54 9.83
CA TYR A 75 5.05 -6.81 10.36
C TYR A 75 6.19 -6.80 9.34
N SER A 76 7.03 -5.76 9.35
CA SER A 76 8.26 -5.74 8.56
C SER A 76 9.38 -6.56 9.21
N GLU A 77 10.34 -7.02 8.43
CA GLU A 77 11.52 -7.73 8.96
C GLU A 77 12.36 -6.85 9.86
N THR A 78 12.56 -5.58 9.49
CA THR A 78 13.27 -4.61 10.31
C THR A 78 12.61 -4.42 11.67
N LEU A 79 11.28 -4.30 11.73
CA LEU A 79 10.54 -4.13 12.99
C LEU A 79 10.80 -5.29 13.96
N VAL A 80 10.72 -6.54 13.47
CA VAL A 80 10.97 -7.72 14.30
C VAL A 80 12.42 -7.76 14.77
N ARG A 81 13.37 -7.54 13.86
CA ARG A 81 14.80 -7.56 14.17
C ARG A 81 15.13 -6.53 15.25
N GLU A 82 14.63 -5.32 15.13
CA GLU A 82 14.90 -4.23 16.07
C GLU A 82 14.24 -4.46 17.43
N CYS A 83 13.00 -4.94 17.45
CA CYS A 83 12.33 -5.33 18.70
C CYS A 83 13.12 -6.42 19.44
N MET A 84 13.54 -7.47 18.74
CA MET A 84 14.35 -8.54 19.34
C MET A 84 15.72 -8.05 19.79
N THR A 85 16.35 -7.16 19.03
CA THR A 85 17.62 -6.53 19.42
C THR A 85 17.46 -5.72 20.70
N ALA A 86 16.41 -4.89 20.80
CA ALA A 86 16.14 -4.10 22.00
C ALA A 86 15.94 -4.98 23.24
N LEU A 87 15.14 -6.05 23.11
CA LEU A 87 14.84 -6.98 24.21
C LEU A 87 16.03 -7.83 24.65
N THR A 88 16.94 -8.17 23.73
CA THR A 88 18.11 -9.02 24.03
C THR A 88 19.35 -8.24 24.43
N ALA A 89 19.50 -7.00 23.96
CA ALA A 89 20.67 -6.17 24.25
C ALA A 89 20.52 -5.31 25.52
N THR A 90 19.29 -5.03 25.95
CA THR A 90 19.02 -4.11 27.07
C THR A 90 18.20 -4.78 28.15
N LEU A 91 18.65 -4.69 29.41
CA LEU A 91 17.82 -5.06 30.55
C LEU A 91 16.78 -3.96 30.79
N LEU A 92 15.54 -4.22 30.37
CA LEU A 92 14.39 -3.33 30.59
C LEU A 92 13.67 -3.77 31.88
N GLY A 93 13.71 -2.91 32.89
CA GLY A 93 13.04 -3.12 34.18
C GLY A 93 11.65 -2.51 34.24
N ASN A 94 10.97 -2.68 35.37
CA ASN A 94 9.73 -1.95 35.63
C ASN A 94 10.02 -0.44 35.74
N PRO A 95 9.42 0.43 34.90
CA PRO A 95 9.74 1.86 34.85
C PRO A 95 9.46 2.63 36.16
N HIS A 96 8.72 2.05 37.09
CA HIS A 96 8.44 2.64 38.40
C HIS A 96 9.44 2.24 39.50
N SER A 97 10.43 1.41 39.19
CA SER A 97 11.50 1.03 40.13
C SER A 97 12.62 2.08 40.14
N THR A 98 13.49 2.06 41.15
CA THR A 98 14.53 3.09 41.36
C THR A 98 15.95 2.61 40.96
N HIS A 99 16.07 1.82 39.89
CA HIS A 99 17.35 1.28 39.42
C HIS A 99 17.60 1.58 37.93
N ASP A 100 18.82 1.39 37.45
CA ASP A 100 19.23 1.81 36.10
C ASP A 100 18.38 1.20 34.98
N ALA A 101 18.09 -0.10 35.05
CA ALA A 101 17.19 -0.76 34.09
C ALA A 101 15.75 -0.20 34.08
N ALA A 102 15.28 0.39 35.18
CA ALA A 102 13.99 1.06 35.22
C ALA A 102 14.05 2.43 34.51
N ALA A 103 15.15 3.17 34.71
CA ALA A 103 15.39 4.43 34.00
C ALA A 103 15.50 4.21 32.48
N ALA A 104 16.14 3.11 32.04
CA ALA A 104 16.18 2.72 30.63
C ALA A 104 14.77 2.48 30.05
N THR A 105 13.92 1.74 30.78
CA THR A 105 12.53 1.53 30.36
C THR A 105 11.73 2.82 30.34
N ALA A 106 11.86 3.68 31.35
CA ALA A 106 11.18 4.97 31.40
C ALA A 106 11.57 5.84 30.20
N GLY A 107 12.87 5.89 29.86
CA GLY A 107 13.35 6.60 28.66
C GLY A 107 12.78 6.05 27.36
N ALA A 108 12.69 4.72 27.21
CA ALA A 108 12.08 4.09 26.04
C ALA A 108 10.58 4.40 25.91
N VAL A 109 9.85 4.42 27.03
CA VAL A 109 8.43 4.80 27.07
C VAL A 109 8.26 6.25 26.65
N GLU A 110 9.05 7.19 27.17
CA GLU A 110 8.96 8.60 26.81
C GLU A 110 9.33 8.85 25.34
N ALA A 111 10.33 8.14 24.81
CA ALA A 111 10.65 8.19 23.38
C ALA A 111 9.48 7.70 22.51
N ALA A 112 8.80 6.62 22.93
CA ALA A 112 7.62 6.11 22.23
C ALA A 112 6.44 7.10 22.28
N ARG A 113 6.24 7.80 23.40
CA ARG A 113 5.23 8.87 23.50
C ARG A 113 5.53 10.01 22.54
N GLY A 114 6.77 10.47 22.50
CA GLY A 114 7.21 11.52 21.57
C GLY A 114 6.97 11.14 20.11
N ALA A 115 7.40 9.94 19.70
CA ALA A 115 7.18 9.44 18.35
C ALA A 115 5.68 9.31 17.99
N THR A 116 4.83 8.94 18.95
CA THR A 116 3.38 8.85 18.75
C THR A 116 2.78 10.23 18.50
N LEU A 117 3.14 11.23 19.31
CA LEU A 117 2.66 12.61 19.13
C LEU A 117 3.12 13.20 17.79
N GLU A 118 4.38 12.98 17.42
CA GLU A 118 4.92 13.39 16.12
C GLU A 118 4.16 12.75 14.96
N HIS A 119 3.87 11.44 15.03
CA HIS A 119 3.11 10.74 14.00
C HIS A 119 1.73 11.35 13.76
N PHE A 120 1.05 11.77 14.82
CA PHE A 120 -0.27 12.41 14.74
C PHE A 120 -0.20 13.93 14.53
N ASN A 121 0.99 14.52 14.42
CA ASN A 121 1.20 15.99 14.43
C ASN A 121 0.53 16.67 15.64
N ALA A 122 0.54 16.02 16.79
CA ALA A 122 -0.06 16.51 18.03
C ALA A 122 0.97 17.32 18.85
N PRO A 123 0.69 18.59 19.19
CA PRO A 123 1.60 19.41 19.97
C PRO A 123 1.87 18.86 21.38
N LEU A 124 3.14 18.91 21.80
CA LEU A 124 3.55 18.58 23.17
C LEU A 124 2.85 19.51 24.17
N GLY A 125 2.31 18.92 25.24
CA GLY A 125 1.64 19.66 26.32
C GLY A 125 0.15 19.93 26.08
N GLU A 126 -0.36 19.74 24.86
CA GLU A 126 -1.80 19.79 24.56
C GLU A 126 -2.44 18.39 24.59
N PHE A 127 -1.67 17.38 24.22
CA PHE A 127 -2.12 15.98 24.17
C PHE A 127 -1.23 15.09 25.04
N GLU A 128 -1.85 14.07 25.62
CA GLU A 128 -1.18 13.00 26.35
C GLU A 128 -1.38 11.68 25.59
N VAL A 129 -0.36 10.83 25.60
CA VAL A 129 -0.43 9.49 25.04
C VAL A 129 -0.83 8.53 26.15
N VAL A 130 -1.81 7.67 25.92
CA VAL A 130 -2.14 6.56 26.83
C VAL A 130 -2.04 5.26 26.04
N PHE A 131 -1.05 4.43 26.39
CA PHE A 131 -0.87 3.13 25.74
C PHE A 131 -1.90 2.13 26.29
N THR A 132 -2.65 1.52 25.39
CA THR A 132 -3.59 0.42 25.66
C THR A 132 -3.19 -0.80 24.86
N SER A 133 -3.85 -1.94 25.08
CA SER A 133 -3.62 -3.16 24.29
C SER A 133 -4.22 -3.10 22.87
N GLY A 134 -5.06 -2.09 22.58
CA GLY A 134 -5.74 -1.96 21.29
C GLY A 134 -6.85 -0.90 21.28
N ALA A 135 -7.54 -0.78 20.15
CA ALA A 135 -8.52 0.28 19.91
C ALA A 135 -9.89 0.06 20.59
N THR A 136 -10.30 -1.19 20.86
CA THR A 136 -11.62 -1.54 21.43
C THR A 136 -11.64 -1.48 22.97
N GLY A 137 -10.84 -0.60 23.56
CA GLY A 137 -10.66 -0.47 25.01
C GLY A 137 -11.95 -0.12 25.76
#